data_AF-A0AAT9I062-F1
#
_entry.id   AF-A0AAT9I062-F1
#
_cell.length_a   1.000
_cell.length_b   1.000
_cell.length_c   1.000
_cell.angle_alpha   90.00
_cell.angle_beta   90.00
_cell.angle_gamma   90.00
#
_symmetry.space_group_name_H-M   'P 1'
#
loop_
_entity.id
_entity.type
_entity.pdbx_description
1 polymer ?
#
loop_
_entity_poly.entity_id
_entity_poly.type
_entity_poly.pdbx_seq_one_letter_code
_entity_poly.pdbx_strand_id
1 'polypeptide(L)'
;MGEGHPVEFVDAGDLVTELIRAQRQWDRVERIGQAAGAAPREVFGLARAVVCGWWGREEFWERERVWGPRLEQLVAATRGWCPDPAGWGVEQWRLLVRDVMTFPEVVAVAEALVDPRMQQLAAENRSGALVRGRGSGERFAAALGKRLGREWLAELEAQGHGGPLASWAHAVVREQRRPAGSLAQQGRYGLWWVHTAHRPVEVGMGLRRLASPLSAGPGARGVRVRQDMANRRRREAGGQSCGCRGGPGKAGA
;
A
#
# COMPACT_ATOMS: atom_id res chain seq x y z
N MET A 1 3.01 6.95 22.06
CA MET A 1 3.91 5.79 21.90
C MET A 1 3.50 5.04 20.63
N GLY A 2 3.96 5.52 19.47
CA GLY A 2 3.55 5.01 18.16
C GLY A 2 4.19 3.65 17.84
N GLU A 3 3.45 2.80 17.15
CA GLU A 3 3.77 1.40 16.88
C GLU A 3 5.04 1.19 16.04
N GLY A 4 6.20 1.09 16.68
CA GLY A 4 7.35 0.31 16.17
C GLY A 4 8.06 0.80 14.91
N HIS A 5 7.90 2.08 14.52
CA HIS A 5 8.75 2.72 13.52
C HIS A 5 9.18 4.13 13.97
N PRO A 6 10.40 4.57 13.65
CA PRO A 6 11.00 5.82 14.14
C PRO A 6 10.44 7.09 13.47
N VAL A 7 9.64 6.95 12.42
CA VAL A 7 9.06 8.09 11.69
C VAL A 7 7.68 8.41 12.27
N GLU A 8 7.52 9.56 12.90
CA GLU A 8 6.24 10.01 13.46
C GLU A 8 5.37 10.75 12.44
N PHE A 9 6.01 11.39 11.44
CA PHE A 9 5.32 12.20 10.43
C PHE A 9 5.91 11.98 9.04
N VAL A 10 5.05 12.01 8.02
CA VAL A 10 5.43 12.08 6.61
C VAL A 10 5.27 13.52 6.18
N ASP A 11 6.33 14.13 5.65
CA ASP A 11 6.25 15.48 5.11
C ASP A 11 5.56 15.40 3.74
N ALA A 12 4.33 15.91 3.66
CA ALA A 12 3.53 15.92 2.44
C ALA A 12 4.10 16.84 1.34
N GLY A 13 5.01 17.77 1.67
CA GLY A 13 5.65 18.67 0.71
C GLY A 13 4.66 19.31 -0.27
N ASP A 14 4.96 19.21 -1.56
CA ASP A 14 4.13 19.77 -2.64
C ASP A 14 2.76 19.07 -2.80
N LEU A 15 2.57 17.89 -2.19
CA LEU A 15 1.30 17.15 -2.25
C LEU A 15 0.20 17.76 -1.37
N VAL A 16 0.54 18.68 -0.45
CA VAL A 16 -0.42 19.28 0.50
C VAL A 16 -1.67 19.83 -0.19
N THR A 17 -1.51 20.53 -1.31
CA THR A 17 -2.65 21.10 -2.05
C THR A 17 -3.55 20.00 -2.61
N GLU A 18 -2.98 18.92 -3.14
CA GLU A 18 -3.74 17.77 -3.63
C GLU A 18 -4.47 17.05 -2.49
N LEU A 19 -3.82 16.86 -1.35
CA LEU A 19 -4.41 16.25 -0.16
C LEU A 19 -5.60 17.06 0.36
N ILE A 20 -5.49 18.39 0.41
CA ILE A 20 -6.60 19.27 0.82
C ILE A 20 -7.79 19.14 -0.15
N ARG A 21 -7.53 19.08 -1.47
CA ARG A 21 -8.57 18.88 -2.48
C ARG A 21 -9.24 17.51 -2.31
N ALA A 22 -8.44 16.46 -2.14
CA ALA A 22 -8.92 15.11 -1.89
C ALA A 22 -9.77 15.05 -0.61
N GLN A 23 -9.37 15.71 0.46
CA GLN A 23 -10.14 15.76 1.71
C GLN A 23 -11.51 16.41 1.50
N ARG A 24 -11.57 17.56 0.82
CA ARG A 24 -12.85 18.23 0.53
C ARG A 24 -13.76 17.39 -0.37
N GLN A 25 -13.17 16.68 -1.32
CA GLN A 25 -13.89 15.77 -2.20
C GLN A 25 -14.41 14.56 -1.40
N TRP A 26 -13.63 14.04 -0.46
CA TRP A 26 -14.06 12.98 0.44
C TRP A 26 -15.32 13.36 1.21
N ASP A 27 -15.38 14.56 1.82
CA ASP A 27 -16.57 15.04 2.54
C ASP A 27 -17.83 15.09 1.65
N ARG A 28 -17.65 15.26 0.33
CA ARG A 28 -18.74 15.15 -0.66
C ARG A 28 -19.12 13.70 -0.94
N VAL A 29 -18.13 12.83 -1.13
CA VAL A 29 -18.32 11.38 -1.37
C VAL A 29 -19.04 10.73 -0.18
N GLU A 30 -18.69 11.08 1.05
CA GLU A 30 -19.36 10.57 2.25
C GLU A 30 -20.84 10.91 2.26
N ARG A 31 -21.20 12.17 1.96
CA ARG A 31 -22.60 12.60 1.90
C ARG A 31 -23.39 11.88 0.82
N ILE A 32 -22.80 11.70 -0.37
CA ILE A 32 -23.44 10.97 -1.47
C ILE A 32 -23.59 9.49 -1.12
N GLY A 33 -22.55 8.87 -0.55
CA GLY A 33 -22.55 7.47 -0.13
C GLY A 33 -23.60 7.20 0.96
N GLN A 34 -23.68 8.07 1.97
CA GLN A 34 -24.67 7.97 3.04
C GLN A 34 -26.11 8.09 2.50
N ALA A 35 -26.35 9.01 1.58
CA ALA A 35 -27.66 9.14 0.92
C ALA A 35 -28.04 7.88 0.12
N ALA A 36 -27.05 7.12 -0.36
CA ALA A 36 -27.23 5.85 -1.04
C ALA A 36 -27.16 4.61 -0.11
N GLY A 37 -27.14 4.80 1.22
CA GLY A 37 -27.09 3.71 2.20
C GLY A 37 -25.73 3.00 2.31
N ALA A 38 -24.66 3.58 1.78
CA ALA A 38 -23.30 3.07 1.90
C ALA A 38 -22.61 3.66 3.13
N ALA A 39 -22.00 2.82 3.97
CA ALA A 39 -21.18 3.32 5.07
C ALA A 39 -19.87 3.91 4.52
N PRO A 40 -19.50 5.18 4.83
CA PRO A 40 -18.30 5.83 4.30
C PRO A 40 -17.02 5.00 4.46
N ARG A 41 -16.88 4.33 5.60
CA ARG A 41 -15.74 3.46 5.92
C ARG A 41 -15.59 2.28 4.96
N GLU A 42 -16.70 1.69 4.53
CA GLU A 42 -16.67 0.54 3.62
C GLU A 42 -16.33 0.98 2.19
N VAL A 43 -16.89 2.11 1.75
CA VAL A 43 -16.54 2.74 0.47
C VAL A 43 -15.06 3.07 0.42
N PHE A 44 -14.55 3.74 1.47
CA PHE A 44 -13.12 4.05 1.59
C PHE A 44 -12.27 2.78 1.58
N GLY A 45 -12.66 1.77 2.36
CA GLY A 45 -11.95 0.50 2.45
C GLY A 45 -11.83 -0.21 1.11
N LEU A 46 -12.90 -0.23 0.31
CA LEU A 46 -12.89 -0.80 -1.03
C LEU A 46 -12.03 0.02 -2.00
N ALA A 47 -12.18 1.34 -2.01
CA ALA A 47 -11.37 2.21 -2.86
C ALA A 47 -9.87 2.10 -2.52
N ARG A 48 -9.52 2.08 -1.23
CA ARG A 48 -8.15 1.85 -0.76
C ARG A 48 -7.64 0.46 -1.18
N ALA A 49 -8.46 -0.57 -1.09
CA ALA A 49 -8.08 -1.92 -1.55
C ALA A 49 -7.76 -1.96 -3.05
N VAL A 50 -8.53 -1.25 -3.87
CA VAL A 50 -8.29 -1.12 -5.31
C VAL A 50 -6.96 -0.40 -5.57
N VAL A 51 -6.77 0.79 -5.02
CA VAL A 51 -5.57 1.60 -5.29
C VAL A 51 -4.31 1.00 -4.69
N CYS A 52 -4.37 0.41 -3.48
CA CYS A 52 -3.23 -0.33 -2.93
C CYS A 52 -2.93 -1.60 -3.72
N GLY A 53 -3.95 -2.22 -4.33
CA GLY A 53 -3.77 -3.33 -5.27
C GLY A 53 -2.96 -2.90 -6.49
N TRP A 54 -3.26 -1.73 -7.06
CA TRP A 54 -2.46 -1.13 -8.13
C TRP A 54 -1.05 -0.78 -7.69
N TRP A 55 -0.90 -0.17 -6.51
CA TRP A 55 0.40 0.17 -5.92
C TRP A 55 1.34 -1.03 -5.78
N GLY A 56 0.82 -2.22 -5.52
CA GLY A 56 1.61 -3.43 -5.37
C GLY A 56 1.98 -4.15 -6.68
N ARG A 57 1.46 -3.72 -7.84
CA ARG A 57 1.63 -4.41 -9.13
C ARG A 57 2.75 -3.79 -9.95
N GLU A 58 3.73 -4.59 -10.36
CA GLU A 58 4.83 -4.13 -11.19
C GLU A 58 4.36 -3.58 -12.54
N GLU A 59 3.39 -4.26 -13.18
CA GLU A 59 2.85 -3.83 -14.48
C GLU A 59 2.12 -2.48 -14.41
N PHE A 60 1.63 -2.12 -13.22
CA PHE A 60 1.04 -0.80 -12.99
C PHE A 60 2.13 0.28 -12.98
N TRP A 61 3.24 0.03 -12.29
CA TRP A 61 4.37 0.95 -12.20
C TRP A 61 5.08 1.18 -13.53
N GLU A 62 5.11 0.20 -14.43
CA GLU A 62 5.69 0.35 -15.77
C GLU A 62 4.97 1.42 -16.62
N ARG A 63 3.67 1.62 -16.40
CA ARG A 63 2.84 2.57 -17.17
C ARG A 63 2.51 3.83 -16.39
N GLU A 64 2.73 3.84 -15.08
CA GLU A 64 2.47 4.96 -14.19
C GLU A 64 3.53 6.06 -14.34
N ARG A 65 3.09 7.31 -14.44
CA ARG A 65 3.95 8.48 -14.65
C ARG A 65 3.88 9.49 -13.51
N VAL A 66 2.84 9.44 -12.71
CA VAL A 66 2.54 10.41 -11.66
C VAL A 66 3.16 9.98 -10.34
N TRP A 67 3.05 8.70 -9.97
CA TRP A 67 3.53 8.23 -8.67
C TRP A 67 5.06 8.23 -8.55
N GLY A 68 5.80 7.97 -9.62
CA GLY A 68 7.28 7.96 -9.56
C GLY A 68 7.87 9.28 -9.07
N PRO A 69 7.64 10.41 -9.79
CA PRO A 69 8.14 11.72 -9.36
C PRO A 69 7.62 12.15 -7.98
N ARG A 70 6.35 11.86 -7.66
CA ARG A 70 5.79 12.14 -6.33
C ARG A 70 6.51 11.37 -5.22
N LEU A 71 6.83 10.10 -5.44
CA LEU A 71 7.54 9.26 -4.47
C LEU A 71 8.92 9.85 -4.15
N GLU A 72 9.68 10.22 -5.18
CA GLU A 72 11.03 10.79 -5.03
C GLU A 72 11.00 12.08 -4.21
N GLN A 73 10.10 13.01 -4.56
CA GLN A 73 9.94 14.29 -3.86
C GLN A 73 9.53 14.10 -2.40
N LEU A 74 8.53 13.25 -2.15
CA LEU A 74 7.98 13.01 -0.83
C LEU A 74 8.98 12.31 0.09
N VAL A 75 9.73 11.34 -0.43
CA VAL A 75 10.80 10.68 0.30
C VAL A 75 11.95 11.65 0.60
N ALA A 76 12.33 12.51 -0.35
CA ALA A 76 13.35 13.52 -0.13
C ALA A 76 12.95 14.53 0.96
N ALA A 77 11.72 15.05 0.91
CA ALA A 77 11.17 15.96 1.91
C ALA A 77 11.12 15.29 3.30
N THR A 78 10.59 14.08 3.39
CA THR A 78 10.47 13.34 4.66
C THR A 78 11.85 13.03 5.27
N ARG A 79 12.85 12.70 4.44
CA ARG A 79 14.24 12.50 4.89
C ARG A 79 14.91 13.77 5.43
N GLY A 80 14.47 14.95 4.97
CA GLY A 80 14.96 16.23 5.49
C GLY A 80 14.62 16.45 6.97
N TRP A 81 13.49 15.91 7.43
CA TRP A 81 13.02 16.04 8.82
C TRP A 81 13.36 14.83 9.69
N CYS A 82 13.65 13.69 9.08
CA CYS A 82 14.04 12.47 9.77
C CYS A 82 15.42 12.03 9.23
N PRO A 83 16.53 12.44 9.88
CA PRO A 83 17.86 11.98 9.50
C PRO A 83 17.96 10.47 9.78
N ASP A 84 17.61 9.71 8.74
CA ASP A 84 17.84 8.29 8.53
C ASP A 84 17.41 7.35 9.66
N PRO A 85 16.27 6.63 9.53
CA PRO A 85 16.10 5.38 10.23
C PRO A 85 17.06 4.35 9.61
N ALA A 86 18.30 4.36 10.10
CA ALA A 86 19.45 3.61 9.58
C ALA A 86 19.06 2.27 8.93
N GLY A 87 19.17 2.21 7.60
CA GLY A 87 19.04 0.97 6.82
C GLY A 87 17.66 0.69 6.20
N TRP A 88 16.75 1.66 6.11
CA TRP A 88 15.51 1.50 5.35
C TRP A 88 15.76 1.43 3.83
N GLY A 89 15.32 0.34 3.22
CA GLY A 89 15.32 0.14 1.77
C GLY A 89 14.14 0.79 1.06
N VAL A 90 14.09 0.61 -0.27
CA VAL A 90 13.05 1.17 -1.14
C VAL A 90 11.64 0.72 -0.71
N GLU A 91 11.47 -0.54 -0.34
CA GLU A 91 10.16 -1.09 0.03
C GLU A 91 9.62 -0.54 1.36
N GLN A 92 10.49 -0.26 2.34
CA GLN A 92 10.08 0.40 3.59
C GLN A 92 9.57 1.82 3.31
N TRP A 93 10.31 2.58 2.50
CA TRP A 93 9.91 3.94 2.11
C TRP A 93 8.60 3.94 1.31
N ARG A 94 8.47 3.07 0.30
CA ARG A 94 7.24 2.91 -0.49
C ARG A 94 6.05 2.57 0.39
N LEU A 95 6.22 1.68 1.37
CA LEU A 95 5.14 1.32 2.29
C LEU A 95 4.77 2.49 3.22
N LEU A 96 5.75 3.21 3.77
CA LEU A 96 5.52 4.34 4.68
C LEU A 96 4.66 5.42 3.99
N VAL A 97 5.02 5.79 2.76
CA VAL A 97 4.39 6.92 2.09
C VAL A 97 3.13 6.54 1.29
N ARG A 98 2.87 5.24 1.10
CA ARG A 98 1.79 4.73 0.24
C ARG A 98 0.46 5.44 0.51
N ASP A 99 0.02 5.46 1.77
CA ASP A 99 -1.32 5.94 2.08
C ASP A 99 -1.46 7.45 1.82
N VAL A 100 -0.41 8.25 2.09
CA VAL A 100 -0.37 9.68 1.74
C VAL A 100 -0.39 9.87 0.21
N MET A 101 0.44 9.12 -0.52
CA MET A 101 0.55 9.24 -1.97
C MET A 101 -0.69 8.81 -2.73
N THR A 102 -1.37 7.78 -2.24
CA THR A 102 -2.53 7.16 -2.89
C THR A 102 -3.86 7.79 -2.48
N PHE A 103 -3.88 8.59 -1.41
CA PHE A 103 -5.12 9.17 -0.89
C PHE A 103 -5.94 9.94 -1.95
N PRO A 104 -5.35 10.79 -2.81
CA PRO A 104 -6.11 11.46 -3.87
C PRO A 104 -6.78 10.46 -4.84
N GLU A 105 -6.06 9.43 -5.27
CA GLU A 105 -6.61 8.38 -6.12
C GLU A 105 -7.66 7.54 -5.40
N VAL A 106 -7.50 7.27 -4.10
CA VAL A 106 -8.51 6.57 -3.28
C VAL A 106 -9.81 7.34 -3.25
N VAL A 107 -9.76 8.66 -3.06
CA VAL A 107 -10.96 9.50 -3.06
C VAL A 107 -11.61 9.54 -4.45
N ALA A 108 -10.81 9.66 -5.52
CA ALA A 108 -11.33 9.65 -6.89
C ALA A 108 -11.99 8.31 -7.27
N VAL A 109 -11.40 7.19 -6.84
CA VAL A 109 -12.00 5.86 -7.00
C VAL A 109 -13.28 5.75 -6.18
N ALA A 110 -13.29 6.21 -4.93
CA ALA A 110 -14.48 6.18 -4.09
C ALA A 110 -15.65 6.99 -4.70
N GLU A 111 -15.38 8.19 -5.22
CA GLU A 111 -16.38 8.98 -5.94
C GLU A 111 -16.95 8.21 -7.15
N ALA A 112 -16.09 7.56 -7.92
CA ALA A 112 -16.51 6.74 -9.05
C ALA A 112 -17.34 5.52 -8.64
N LEU A 113 -17.04 4.90 -7.49
CA LEU A 113 -17.79 3.74 -7.00
C LEU A 113 -19.18 4.12 -6.48
N VAL A 114 -19.36 5.31 -5.89
CA VAL A 114 -20.69 5.77 -5.41
C VAL A 114 -21.53 6.43 -6.50
N ASP A 115 -20.94 6.81 -7.64
CA ASP A 115 -21.63 7.42 -8.77
C ASP A 115 -22.61 6.43 -9.44
N PRO A 116 -23.93 6.68 -9.43
CA PRO A 116 -24.91 5.79 -10.04
C PRO A 116 -24.68 5.54 -11.53
N ARG A 117 -24.16 6.53 -12.27
CA ARG A 117 -23.85 6.36 -13.71
C ARG A 117 -22.70 5.39 -13.92
N MET A 118 -21.70 5.43 -13.04
CA MET A 118 -20.59 4.49 -13.07
C MET A 118 -21.04 3.09 -12.65
N GLN A 119 -21.92 2.98 -11.64
CA GLN A 119 -22.52 1.69 -11.27
C GLN A 119 -23.32 1.08 -12.42
N GLN A 120 -24.04 1.89 -13.19
CA GLN A 120 -24.70 1.43 -14.42
C GLN A 120 -23.68 0.84 -15.41
N LEU A 121 -22.59 1.57 -15.71
CA LEU A 121 -21.52 1.06 -16.59
C LEU A 121 -20.90 -0.25 -16.09
N ALA A 122 -20.80 -0.45 -14.76
CA ALA A 122 -20.30 -1.70 -14.19
C ALA A 122 -21.27 -2.86 -14.39
N ALA A 123 -22.57 -2.58 -14.39
CA ALA A 123 -23.63 -3.57 -14.49
C ALA A 123 -24.04 -3.92 -15.93
N GLU A 124 -23.81 -3.00 -16.87
CA GLU A 124 -24.08 -3.23 -18.28
C GLU A 124 -23.17 -4.33 -18.84
N ASN A 125 -23.68 -5.56 -18.83
CA ASN A 125 -23.05 -6.68 -19.50
C ASN A 125 -23.07 -6.41 -21.01
N ARG A 126 -21.96 -6.67 -21.70
CA ARG A 126 -21.99 -6.78 -23.17
C ARG A 126 -22.90 -7.98 -23.50
N SER A 127 -24.14 -7.70 -23.88
CA SER A 127 -25.12 -8.64 -24.39
C SER A 127 -24.52 -9.39 -25.58
N GLY A 128 -23.89 -10.54 -25.35
CA GLY A 128 -23.24 -11.30 -26.43
C GLY A 128 -22.15 -12.28 -26.00
N ALA A 129 -21.56 -12.14 -24.81
CA ALA A 129 -20.60 -13.12 -24.33
C ALA A 129 -21.31 -14.25 -23.57
N LEU A 130 -21.67 -15.33 -24.27
CA LEU A 130 -22.05 -16.62 -23.68
C LEU A 130 -20.95 -17.25 -22.81
N VAL A 131 -19.77 -16.62 -22.73
CA VAL A 131 -18.70 -16.99 -21.82
C VAL A 131 -18.94 -16.29 -20.48
N ARG A 132 -19.52 -17.02 -19.52
CA ARG A 132 -19.60 -16.57 -18.12
C ARG A 132 -18.18 -16.20 -17.64
N GLY A 133 -17.93 -14.91 -17.43
CA GLY A 133 -16.76 -14.45 -16.67
C GLY A 133 -15.96 -13.28 -17.26
N ARG A 134 -16.21 -12.85 -18.50
CA ARG A 134 -15.29 -11.92 -19.20
C ARG A 134 -15.93 -10.59 -19.64
N GLY A 135 -16.74 -9.94 -18.80
CA GLY A 135 -17.38 -8.69 -19.24
C GLY A 135 -18.06 -7.80 -18.20
N SER A 136 -18.10 -8.15 -16.92
CA SER A 136 -18.60 -7.24 -15.90
C SER A 136 -17.50 -6.30 -15.45
N GLY A 137 -17.70 -4.99 -15.62
CA GLY A 137 -16.78 -3.96 -15.12
C GLY A 137 -15.76 -3.43 -16.13
N GLU A 138 -15.66 -3.96 -17.36
CA GLU A 138 -14.71 -3.43 -18.36
C GLU A 138 -15.01 -1.98 -18.75
N ARG A 139 -16.28 -1.64 -18.99
CA ARG A 139 -16.70 -0.26 -19.29
C ARG A 139 -16.47 0.67 -18.10
N PHE A 140 -16.72 0.17 -16.90
CA PHE A 140 -16.40 0.90 -15.67
C PHE A 140 -14.90 1.16 -15.57
N ALA A 141 -14.04 0.15 -15.78
CA ALA A 141 -12.60 0.28 -15.71
C ALA A 141 -12.05 1.26 -16.76
N ALA A 142 -12.61 1.25 -17.98
CA ALA A 142 -12.28 2.22 -19.02
C ALA A 142 -12.72 3.65 -18.66
N ALA A 143 -13.93 3.83 -18.14
CA ALA A 143 -14.41 5.13 -17.69
C ALA A 143 -13.62 5.65 -16.48
N LEU A 144 -13.27 4.76 -15.54
CA LEU A 144 -12.44 5.08 -14.38
C LEU A 144 -11.03 5.46 -14.82
N GLY A 145 -10.43 4.71 -15.75
CA GLY A 145 -9.15 5.03 -16.35
C GLY A 145 -9.13 6.42 -16.96
N LYS A 146 -10.15 6.79 -17.74
CA LYS A 146 -10.29 8.14 -18.27
C LYS A 146 -10.39 9.22 -17.18
N ARG A 147 -11.19 8.99 -16.12
CA ARG A 147 -11.30 9.92 -14.98
C ARG A 147 -9.97 10.12 -14.24
N LEU A 148 -9.16 9.07 -14.15
CA LEU A 148 -7.87 9.08 -13.48
C LEU A 148 -6.70 9.51 -14.39
N GLY A 149 -6.97 9.84 -15.67
CA GLY A 149 -5.92 10.13 -16.65
C GLY A 149 -5.04 8.92 -17.02
N ARG A 150 -5.56 7.70 -16.82
CA ARG A 150 -4.89 6.40 -17.00
C ARG A 150 -5.72 5.52 -17.92
N GLU A 151 -5.79 5.85 -19.20
CA GLU A 151 -6.65 5.14 -20.17
C GLU A 151 -6.30 3.65 -20.30
N TRP A 152 -5.04 3.30 -20.01
CA TRP A 152 -4.53 1.94 -19.98
C TRP A 152 -5.06 1.06 -18.84
N LEU A 153 -5.75 1.65 -17.86
CA LEU A 153 -6.23 0.94 -16.68
C LEU A 153 -7.18 -0.23 -17.03
N ALA A 154 -8.00 -0.07 -18.07
CA ALA A 154 -8.94 -1.11 -18.48
C ALA A 154 -8.24 -2.39 -18.93
N GLU A 155 -7.13 -2.26 -19.65
CA GLU A 155 -6.33 -3.41 -20.11
C GLU A 155 -5.71 -4.14 -18.91
N LEU A 156 -5.21 -3.40 -17.93
CA LEU A 156 -4.58 -3.94 -16.73
C LEU A 156 -5.59 -4.63 -15.80
N GLU A 157 -6.81 -4.11 -15.70
CA GLU A 157 -7.92 -4.74 -14.97
C GLU A 157 -8.45 -5.98 -15.71
N ALA A 158 -8.47 -5.98 -17.05
CA ALA A 158 -8.91 -7.14 -17.83
C ALA A 158 -7.95 -8.34 -17.69
N GLN A 159 -6.66 -8.10 -17.43
CA GLN A 159 -5.66 -9.14 -17.19
C GLN A 159 -5.70 -9.64 -15.72
N GLY A 160 -6.05 -8.75 -14.79
CA GLY A 160 -6.14 -9.00 -13.36
C GLY A 160 -7.42 -9.73 -12.98
N HIS A 161 -7.47 -11.05 -13.21
CA HIS A 161 -8.62 -11.86 -12.84
C HIS A 161 -8.86 -11.81 -11.31
N GLY A 162 -10.02 -11.32 -10.90
CA GLY A 162 -10.49 -11.43 -9.51
C GLY A 162 -10.02 -10.34 -8.54
N GLY A 163 -9.66 -9.15 -9.01
CA GLY A 163 -9.35 -8.01 -8.12
C GLY A 163 -10.57 -7.48 -7.33
N PRO A 164 -10.35 -6.57 -6.36
CA PRO A 164 -11.42 -5.94 -5.58
C PRO A 164 -12.41 -5.17 -6.48
N LEU A 165 -11.95 -4.59 -7.59
CA LEU A 165 -12.80 -3.88 -8.54
C LEU A 165 -13.72 -4.83 -9.33
N ALA A 166 -13.19 -5.96 -9.81
CA ALA A 166 -13.98 -7.00 -10.45
C ALA A 166 -15.02 -7.59 -9.48
N SER A 167 -14.63 -7.85 -8.22
CA SER A 167 -15.52 -8.34 -7.16
C SER A 167 -16.67 -7.38 -6.88
N TRP A 168 -16.38 -6.08 -6.83
CA TRP A 168 -17.38 -5.02 -6.70
C TRP A 168 -18.31 -4.97 -7.92
N ALA A 169 -17.79 -4.99 -9.15
CA ALA A 169 -18.60 -4.97 -10.36
C ALA A 169 -19.58 -6.17 -10.41
N HIS A 170 -19.13 -7.36 -10.01
CA HIS A 170 -20.01 -8.52 -9.84
C HIS A 170 -21.08 -8.29 -8.77
N ALA A 171 -20.76 -7.62 -7.67
CA ALA A 171 -21.72 -7.28 -6.62
C ALA A 171 -22.78 -6.29 -7.11
N VAL A 172 -22.39 -5.27 -7.90
CA VAL A 172 -23.33 -4.34 -8.55
C VAL A 172 -24.31 -5.10 -9.45
N VAL A 173 -23.82 -6.01 -10.31
CA VAL A 173 -24.67 -6.82 -11.19
C VAL A 173 -25.65 -7.67 -10.38
N ARG A 174 -25.22 -8.26 -9.26
CA ARG A 174 -26.10 -9.04 -8.38
C ARG A 174 -27.18 -8.16 -7.76
N GLU A 175 -26.81 -6.97 -7.27
CA GLU A 175 -27.76 -6.08 -6.60
C GLU A 175 -28.81 -5.52 -7.57
N GLN A 176 -28.43 -5.20 -8.81
CA GLN A 176 -29.39 -4.74 -9.83
C GLN A 176 -30.36 -5.82 -10.30
N ARG A 177 -29.97 -7.11 -10.22
CA ARG A 177 -30.84 -8.24 -10.56
C ARG A 177 -31.81 -8.60 -9.44
N ARG A 178 -31.72 -7.95 -8.28
CA ARG A 178 -32.59 -8.28 -7.14
C ARG A 178 -34.00 -7.73 -7.32
N PRO A 179 -35.01 -8.45 -6.81
CA PRO A 179 -36.37 -7.94 -6.74
C PRO A 179 -36.42 -6.62 -5.96
N ALA A 180 -37.19 -5.66 -6.48
CA ALA A 180 -37.44 -4.39 -5.79
C ALA A 180 -37.99 -4.64 -4.37
N GLY A 181 -37.44 -3.94 -3.37
CA GLY A 181 -37.80 -4.11 -1.96
C GLY A 181 -36.98 -5.16 -1.20
N SER A 182 -36.05 -5.86 -1.85
CA SER A 182 -35.08 -6.72 -1.15
C SER A 182 -34.10 -5.89 -0.32
N LEU A 183 -33.77 -6.33 0.89
CA LEU A 183 -32.71 -5.70 1.68
C LEU A 183 -31.35 -5.82 0.99
N ALA A 184 -30.58 -4.74 1.03
CA ALA A 184 -29.23 -4.69 0.49
C ALA A 184 -28.37 -5.83 1.08
N GLN A 185 -27.57 -6.47 0.23
CA GLN A 185 -26.68 -7.55 0.67
C GLN A 185 -25.62 -6.99 1.61
N GLN A 186 -25.40 -7.67 2.73
CA GLN A 186 -24.38 -7.31 3.71
C GLN A 186 -23.32 -8.42 3.83
N GLY A 187 -22.20 -8.10 4.48
CA GLY A 187 -21.11 -9.05 4.70
C GLY A 187 -20.47 -9.52 3.40
N ARG A 188 -20.10 -10.81 3.30
CA ARG A 188 -19.30 -11.38 2.19
C ARG A 188 -19.84 -11.12 0.79
N TYR A 189 -21.15 -10.93 0.65
CA TYR A 189 -21.79 -10.71 -0.64
C TYR A 189 -22.22 -9.26 -0.87
N GLY A 190 -21.98 -8.39 0.12
CA GLY A 190 -22.29 -6.98 0.08
C GLY A 190 -21.48 -6.23 -0.97
N LEU A 191 -22.06 -5.12 -1.43
CA LEU A 191 -21.48 -4.28 -2.46
C LEU A 191 -20.08 -3.76 -2.06
N TRP A 192 -19.93 -3.38 -0.80
CA TRP A 192 -18.71 -2.74 -0.28
C TRP A 192 -17.73 -3.71 0.37
N TRP A 193 -17.95 -5.02 0.22
CA TRP A 193 -17.14 -6.03 0.88
C TRP A 193 -15.78 -6.20 0.20
N VAL A 194 -14.71 -6.12 1.02
CA VAL A 194 -13.34 -6.38 0.58
C VAL A 194 -12.89 -7.76 1.09
N HIS A 195 -12.60 -8.65 0.14
CA HIS A 195 -12.03 -9.96 0.45
C HIS A 195 -10.69 -9.82 1.18
N THR A 196 -10.43 -10.69 2.16
CA THR A 196 -9.22 -10.62 3.01
C THR A 196 -7.92 -10.61 2.19
N ALA A 197 -7.89 -11.33 1.05
CA ALA A 197 -6.74 -11.36 0.14
C ALA A 197 -6.42 -9.99 -0.51
N HIS A 198 -7.39 -9.06 -0.59
CA HIS A 198 -7.21 -7.73 -1.17
C HIS A 198 -7.12 -6.63 -0.12
N ARG A 199 -7.16 -6.97 1.17
CA ARG A 199 -7.02 -5.96 2.22
C ARG A 199 -5.59 -5.41 2.19
N PRO A 200 -5.41 -4.08 2.09
CA PRO A 200 -4.09 -3.49 2.13
C PRO A 200 -3.35 -3.86 3.42
N VAL A 201 -2.04 -4.08 3.32
CA VAL A 201 -1.20 -4.26 4.50
C VAL A 201 -1.07 -2.93 5.22
N GLU A 202 -1.36 -2.89 6.52
CA GLU A 202 -1.17 -1.69 7.32
C GLU A 202 0.32 -1.37 7.50
N VAL A 203 0.67 -0.07 7.46
CA VAL A 203 2.06 0.41 7.43
C VAL A 203 2.88 -0.19 8.57
N GLY A 204 2.42 -0.07 9.82
CA GLY A 204 3.13 -0.62 10.97
C GLY A 204 3.34 -2.13 10.90
N MET A 205 2.34 -2.89 10.44
CA MET A 205 2.46 -4.34 10.26
C MET A 205 3.46 -4.68 9.15
N GLY A 206 3.40 -3.99 8.01
CA GLY A 206 4.29 -4.26 6.90
C GLY A 206 5.74 -3.85 7.20
N LEU A 207 5.97 -2.74 7.88
CA LEU A 207 7.31 -2.35 8.34
C LEU A 207 7.89 -3.38 9.32
N ARG A 208 7.09 -3.91 10.25
CA ARG A 208 7.52 -5.02 11.13
C ARG A 208 7.88 -6.28 10.36
N ARG A 209 7.13 -6.63 9.30
CA ARG A 209 7.46 -7.77 8.43
C ARG A 209 8.77 -7.54 7.69
N LEU A 210 8.97 -6.36 7.10
CA LEU A 210 10.19 -6.00 6.37
C LEU A 210 11.42 -5.90 7.28
N ALA A 211 11.25 -5.53 8.55
CA ALA A 211 12.31 -5.52 9.55
C ALA A 211 12.68 -6.94 10.05
N SER A 212 11.85 -7.95 9.79
CA SER A 212 12.08 -9.31 10.26
C SER A 212 13.27 -9.94 9.52
N PRO A 213 14.26 -10.51 10.23
CA PRO A 213 15.44 -11.12 9.61
C PRO A 213 15.13 -12.36 8.76
N LEU A 214 13.88 -12.86 8.79
CA LEU A 214 13.38 -13.90 7.90
C LEU A 214 13.09 -13.39 6.47
N SER A 215 12.86 -12.09 6.31
CA SER A 215 12.63 -11.43 5.01
C SER A 215 13.93 -10.91 4.37
N ALA A 216 15.03 -10.86 5.13
CA ALA A 216 16.34 -10.58 4.58
C ALA A 216 16.88 -11.83 3.86
N GLY A 217 17.06 -11.74 2.55
CA GLY A 217 17.64 -12.81 1.73
C GLY A 217 19.00 -13.31 2.27
N PRO A 218 19.51 -14.44 1.76
CA PRO A 218 20.64 -15.19 2.34
C PRO A 218 21.92 -14.38 2.62
N GLY A 219 22.11 -13.22 1.98
CA GLY A 219 23.29 -12.37 2.13
C GLY A 219 23.40 -11.60 3.46
N ALA A 220 22.30 -11.32 4.17
CA ALA A 220 22.35 -10.51 5.40
C ALA A 220 22.80 -11.31 6.64
N ARG A 221 22.62 -12.64 6.63
CA ARG A 221 23.09 -13.53 7.70
C ARG A 221 24.62 -13.69 7.70
N GLY A 222 25.26 -13.62 6.54
CA GLY A 222 26.72 -13.77 6.41
C GLY A 222 27.53 -12.61 6.99
N VAL A 223 26.99 -11.38 6.92
CA VAL A 223 27.70 -10.17 7.38
C VAL A 223 27.71 -10.09 8.91
N ARG A 224 26.59 -10.41 9.58
CA ARG A 224 26.54 -10.42 11.05
C ARG A 224 27.41 -11.51 11.65
N VAL A 225 27.42 -12.72 11.08
CA VAL A 225 28.27 -13.83 11.58
C VAL A 225 29.75 -13.52 11.37
N ARG A 226 30.15 -12.88 10.26
CA ARG A 226 31.54 -12.43 10.04
C ARG A 226 31.95 -11.31 11.00
N GLN A 227 31.07 -10.35 11.28
CA GLN A 227 31.36 -9.27 12.23
C GLN A 227 31.45 -9.79 13.68
N ASP A 228 30.61 -10.73 14.06
CA ASP A 228 30.68 -11.37 15.39
C ASP A 228 31.95 -12.22 15.55
N MET A 229 32.33 -12.98 14.50
CA MET A 229 33.61 -13.71 14.52
C MET A 229 34.82 -12.76 14.53
N ALA A 230 34.77 -11.64 13.82
CA ALA A 230 35.85 -10.66 13.82
C ALA A 230 35.99 -9.97 15.19
N ASN A 231 34.88 -9.61 15.83
CA ASN A 231 34.88 -9.04 17.18
C ASN A 231 35.33 -10.04 18.25
N ARG A 232 34.97 -11.32 18.09
CA ARG A 232 35.42 -12.40 18.99
C ARG A 232 36.93 -12.62 18.89
N ARG A 233 37.48 -12.70 17.67
CA ARG A 233 38.94 -12.82 17.44
C ARG A 233 39.71 -11.61 17.97
N ARG A 234 39.13 -10.40 17.89
CA ARG A 234 39.76 -9.18 18.42
C ARG A 234 39.82 -9.17 19.96
N ARG A 235 38.81 -9.74 20.62
CA ARG A 235 38.79 -9.93 22.09
C ARG A 235 39.77 -11.01 22.54
N GLU A 236 39.91 -12.08 21.76
CA GLU A 236 40.86 -13.16 22.04
C GLU A 236 42.31 -12.72 21.81
N ALA A 237 42.58 -11.91 20.77
CA ALA A 237 43.90 -11.35 20.50
C ALA A 237 44.31 -10.22 21.47
N GLY A 238 43.35 -9.54 22.11
CA GLY A 238 43.62 -8.52 23.13
C GLY A 238 43.88 -9.06 24.53
N GLY A 239 43.68 -10.37 24.76
CA GLY A 239 43.83 -11.01 26.07
C GLY A 239 45.21 -11.61 26.36
N GLN A 240 46.16 -11.55 25.41
CA GLN A 240 47.52 -12.11 25.56
C GLN A 240 48.58 -11.00 25.54
N SER A 241 48.60 -10.15 26.56
CA SER A 241 49.79 -9.37 26.92
C SER A 241 49.70 -8.86 28.36
N CYS A 242 50.14 -9.70 29.30
CA CYS A 242 50.70 -9.38 30.63
C CYS A 242 50.80 -10.71 31.39
N GLY A 243 51.96 -11.23 31.77
CA GLY A 243 53.30 -10.71 31.62
C GLY A 243 54.30 -11.81 31.97
N CYS A 244 55.51 -11.65 31.47
CA CYS A 244 56.69 -12.29 32.01
C CYS A 244 57.92 -11.41 31.72
N ARG A 245 58.56 -10.99 32.81
CA ARG A 245 60.01 -11.08 33.05
C ARG A 245 60.87 -9.82 32.86
N GLY A 246 61.67 -9.57 33.90
CA GLY A 246 62.83 -8.68 33.97
C GLY A 246 62.78 -7.94 35.31
N GLY A 247 63.62 -8.15 36.31
CA GLY A 247 65.05 -8.46 36.34
C GLY A 247 65.71 -7.54 37.41
N PRO A 248 66.91 -7.85 37.93
CA PRO A 248 67.27 -7.72 39.35
C PRO A 248 67.93 -6.39 39.77
N GLY A 249 67.92 -6.08 41.09
CA GLY A 249 68.67 -4.96 41.68
C GLY A 249 68.84 -5.08 43.20
N LYS A 250 70.08 -4.98 43.66
CA LYS A 250 70.63 -5.20 45.02
C LYS A 250 70.12 -4.24 46.11
N ALA A 251 70.11 -4.68 47.38
CA ALA A 251 70.79 -4.03 48.54
C ALA A 251 70.51 -4.72 49.90
N GLY A 252 71.56 -4.89 50.72
CA GLY A 252 71.57 -5.19 52.17
C GLY A 252 71.40 -6.67 52.54
N ALA A 253 72.24 -7.32 53.36
CA ALA A 253 73.29 -6.89 54.27
C ALA A 253 74.50 -7.84 54.18
#